data_AF-A0AAF0ER07-F1
#
_entry.id   AF-A0AAF0ER07-F1
#
_cell.length_a   1.000
_cell.length_b   1.000
_cell.length_c   1.000
_cell.angle_alpha   90.00
_cell.angle_beta   90.00
_cell.angle_gamma   90.00
#
_symmetry.space_group_name_H-M   'P 1'
#
loop_
_entity.id
_entity.type
_entity.pdbx_description
1 polymer ?
#
loop_
_entity_poly.entity_id
_entity_poly.type
_entity_poly.pdbx_seq_one_letter_code
_entity_poly.pdbx_strand_id
1 'polypeptide(L)'
;MSRLAKVKGEVPSLKAFMMRGDVLSLYRSYVRATRNARWETIKWFRSEFERSRGETDLDTIKSQLQYGRMQLKQMQGGMMLHSSGEITRLRGSR
;
A
#
# COMPACT_ATOMS: atom_id res chain seq x y z
N MET A 1 -11.20 28.07 19.41
CA MET A 1 -9.93 27.37 19.12
C MET A 1 -9.68 26.30 20.18
N SER A 2 -10.17 25.07 19.99
CA SER A 2 -9.86 23.96 20.91
C SER A 2 -8.96 22.95 20.22
N ARG A 3 -7.65 23.02 20.52
CA ARG A 3 -6.72 21.92 20.25
C ARG A 3 -6.97 20.87 21.32
N LEU A 4 -7.69 19.81 20.97
CA LEU A 4 -7.86 18.64 21.83
C LEU A 4 -6.49 17.99 22.02
N ALA A 5 -6.09 17.95 23.29
CA ALA A 5 -4.84 17.39 23.76
C ALA A 5 -4.71 15.93 23.33
N LYS A 6 -3.51 15.60 22.83
CA LYS A 6 -3.02 14.26 22.50
C LYS A 6 -3.18 13.34 23.71
N VAL A 7 -4.18 12.45 23.70
CA VAL A 7 -4.30 11.40 24.71
C VAL A 7 -3.24 10.33 24.44
N LYS A 8 -2.17 10.36 25.25
CA LYS A 8 -1.11 9.37 25.30
C LYS A 8 -1.55 8.27 26.27
N GLY A 9 -2.08 7.15 25.75
CA GLY A 9 -2.32 5.96 26.57
C GLY A 9 -3.61 5.18 26.33
N GLU A 10 -4.44 5.52 25.34
CA GLU A 10 -5.59 4.68 25.03
C GLU A 10 -5.15 3.38 24.34
N VAL A 11 -5.62 2.25 24.89
CA VAL A 11 -5.53 0.95 24.23
C VAL A 11 -6.05 1.13 22.80
N PRO A 12 -5.26 0.83 21.76
CA PRO A 12 -5.72 1.00 20.39
C PRO A 12 -7.04 0.24 20.23
N SER A 13 -8.04 0.89 19.65
CA SER A 13 -9.30 0.20 19.34
C SER A 13 -9.01 -1.10 18.58
N LEU A 14 -9.84 -2.12 18.75
CA LEU A 14 -9.67 -3.40 18.04
C LEU A 14 -9.46 -3.17 16.53
N LYS A 15 -10.19 -2.21 15.95
CA LYS A 15 -10.04 -1.77 14.57
C LYS A 15 -8.62 -1.27 14.26
N ALA A 16 -8.05 -0.41 15.11
CA ALA A 16 -6.68 0.08 14.96
C ALA A 16 -5.64 -1.06 15.07
N PHE A 17 -5.85 -2.03 15.97
CA PHE A 17 -4.99 -3.20 16.08
C PHE A 17 -5.02 -4.06 14.81
N MET A 18 -6.23 -4.36 14.29
CA MET A 18 -6.39 -5.12 13.06
C MET A 18 -5.75 -4.39 11.86
N MET A 19 -5.92 -3.07 11.77
CA MET A 19 -5.29 -2.25 10.71
C MET A 19 -3.76 -2.30 10.77
N ARG A 20 -3.15 -2.31 11.95
CA ARG A 20 -1.70 -2.51 12.08
C ARG A 20 -1.26 -3.87 11.53
N GLY A 21 -2.04 -4.92 11.79
CA GLY A 21 -1.82 -6.26 11.21
C GLY A 21 -1.84 -6.23 9.69
N ASP A 22 -2.84 -5.56 9.10
CA ASP A 22 -2.99 -5.38 7.66
C ASP A 22 -1.81 -4.64 7.03
N VAL A 23 -1.35 -3.55 7.66
CA VAL A 23 -0.18 -2.78 7.20
C VAL A 23 1.08 -3.65 7.20
N LEU A 24 1.32 -4.41 8.27
CA LEU A 24 2.47 -5.32 8.36
C LEU A 24 2.38 -6.46 7.34
N SER A 25 1.18 -6.95 7.05
CA SER A 25 0.96 -7.96 6.00
C SER A 25 1.30 -7.38 4.62
N LEU A 26 0.80 -6.18 4.32
CA LEU A 26 1.08 -5.47 3.08
C LEU A 26 2.58 -5.20 2.91
N TYR A 27 3.25 -4.70 3.94
CA TYR A 27 4.70 -4.47 3.95
C TYR A 27 5.49 -5.74 3.58
N ARG A 28 5.17 -6.87 4.22
CA ARG A 28 5.83 -8.15 3.90
C ARG A 28 5.60 -8.58 2.46
N SER A 29 4.41 -8.33 1.92
CA SER A 29 4.11 -8.63 0.52
C SER A 29 4.93 -7.76 -0.45
N TYR A 30 5.13 -6.47 -0.13
CA TYR A 30 6.03 -5.59 -0.88
C TYR A 30 7.48 -6.06 -0.83
N VAL A 31 7.99 -6.44 0.35
CA VAL A 31 9.36 -6.96 0.49
C VAL A 31 9.57 -8.21 -0.36
N ARG A 32 8.57 -9.11 -0.42
CA ARG A 32 8.64 -10.29 -1.30
C ARG A 32 8.58 -9.92 -2.78
N ALA A 33 7.68 -9.02 -3.17
CA ALA A 33 7.51 -8.59 -4.56
C ALA A 33 8.73 -7.84 -5.10
N THR A 34 9.45 -7.12 -4.23
CA THR A 34 10.62 -6.29 -4.60
C THR A 34 11.95 -6.99 -4.35
N ARG A 35 11.96 -8.27 -3.96
CA ARG A 35 13.19 -9.02 -3.64
C ARG A 35 14.24 -8.99 -4.76
N ASN A 36 13.79 -9.04 -6.01
CA ASN A 36 14.64 -9.05 -7.20
C ASN A 36 14.70 -7.66 -7.90
N ALA A 37 14.14 -6.62 -7.29
CA ALA A 37 14.16 -5.26 -7.83
C ALA A 37 15.51 -4.57 -7.56
N ARG A 38 15.76 -3.44 -8.22
CA ARG A 38 16.95 -2.61 -7.94
C ARG A 38 16.92 -2.07 -6.50
N TRP A 39 18.10 -1.85 -5.93
CA TRP A 39 18.23 -1.42 -4.52
C TRP A 39 17.54 -0.09 -4.25
N GLU A 40 17.50 0.82 -5.22
CA GLU A 40 16.80 2.10 -5.14
C GLU A 40 15.30 1.88 -4.97
N THR A 41 14.72 0.94 -5.72
CA THR A 41 13.30 0.58 -5.64
C THR A 41 12.97 0.06 -4.25
N ILE A 42 13.79 -0.85 -3.71
CA ILE A 42 13.60 -1.41 -2.36
C ILE A 42 13.69 -0.29 -1.30
N LYS A 43 14.68 0.60 -1.42
CA LYS A 43 14.86 1.75 -0.50
C LYS A 43 13.67 2.71 -0.57
N TRP A 44 13.18 3.01 -1.77
CA TRP A 44 12.03 3.88 -1.99
C TRP A 44 10.78 3.31 -1.30
N PHE A 45 10.45 2.04 -1.53
CA PHE A 45 9.31 1.40 -0.85
C PHE A 45 9.44 1.42 0.66
N ARG A 46 10.63 1.11 1.20
CA ARG A 46 10.85 1.18 2.66
C ARG A 46 10.63 2.59 3.20
N SER A 47 11.08 3.61 2.49
CA SER A 47 10.88 5.01 2.89
C SER A 47 9.40 5.42 2.90
N GLU A 48 8.59 4.84 2.01
CA GLU A 48 7.16 5.13 1.93
C GLU A 48 6.40 4.63 3.18
N PHE A 49 6.71 3.41 3.64
CA PHE A 49 6.15 2.88 4.89
C PHE A 49 6.69 3.59 6.14
N GLU A 50 7.92 4.10 6.08
CA GLU A 50 8.49 4.86 7.20
C GLU A 50 7.83 6.24 7.35
N ARG A 51 7.50 6.90 6.23
CA ARG A 51 6.78 8.19 6.23
C ARG A 51 5.40 8.08 6.87
N SER A 52 4.69 6.99 6.63
CA SER A 52 3.34 6.76 7.18
C SER A 52 3.34 6.14 8.59
N ARG A 53 4.50 5.82 9.18
CA ARG A 53 4.59 5.20 10.51
C ARG A 53 3.92 6.02 11.62
N GLY A 54 3.96 7.35 11.50
CA GLY A 54 3.38 8.28 12.48
C GLY A 54 1.89 8.52 12.32
N GLU A 55 1.27 7.97 11.28
CA GLU A 55 -0.14 8.20 10.99
C GLU A 55 -1.03 7.57 12.07
N THR A 56 -1.97 8.36 12.57
CA THR A 56 -2.90 7.93 13.62
C THR A 56 -4.35 7.97 13.16
N ASP A 57 -4.63 8.61 12.03
CA ASP A 57 -5.97 8.64 11.47
C ASP A 57 -6.32 7.32 10.76
N LEU A 58 -7.39 6.67 11.21
CA LEU A 58 -7.83 5.38 10.71
C LEU A 58 -8.32 5.44 9.26
N ASP A 59 -8.94 6.55 8.86
CA ASP A 59 -9.48 6.68 7.50
C ASP A 59 -8.36 6.95 6.49
N THR A 60 -7.36 7.74 6.87
CA THR A 60 -6.11 7.89 6.11
C THR A 60 -5.36 6.55 5.98
N ILE A 61 -5.17 5.81 7.07
CA ILE A 61 -4.52 4.47 7.03
C ILE A 61 -5.28 3.52 6.11
N LYS A 62 -6.61 3.51 6.17
CA LYS A 62 -7.45 2.67 5.32
C LYS A 62 -7.29 3.00 3.84
N SER A 63 -7.26 4.29 3.51
CA SER A 63 -7.08 4.79 2.14
C SER A 63 -5.70 4.41 1.60
N GLN A 64 -4.65 4.59 2.43
CA GLN A 64 -3.29 4.18 2.10
C GLN A 64 -3.15 2.67 1.92
N LEU A 65 -3.81 1.86 2.76
CA LEU A 65 -3.85 0.40 2.60
C LEU A 65 -4.51 -0.02 1.28
N GLN A 66 -5.62 0.61 0.90
CA GLN A 66 -6.29 0.33 -0.38
C GLN A 66 -5.39 0.70 -1.56
N TYR A 67 -4.81 1.90 -1.53
CA TYR A 67 -3.87 2.36 -2.54
C TYR A 67 -2.66 1.42 -2.66
N GLY A 68 -2.03 1.07 -1.54
CA GLY A 68 -0.88 0.18 -1.51
C GLY A 68 -1.19 -1.24 -2.00
N ARG A 69 -2.37 -1.79 -1.71
CA ARG A 69 -2.82 -3.08 -2.27
C ARG A 69 -3.00 -3.00 -3.78
N MET A 70 -3.60 -1.93 -4.29
CA MET A 70 -3.77 -1.70 -5.73
C MET A 70 -2.41 -1.59 -6.42
N GLN A 71 -1.50 -0.77 -5.90
CA GLN A 71 -0.15 -0.61 -6.45
C GLN A 71 0.62 -1.93 -6.44
N LEU A 72 0.55 -2.73 -5.37
CA LEU A 72 1.18 -4.04 -5.31
C LEU A 72 0.62 -4.98 -6.38
N LYS A 73 -0.70 -4.98 -6.57
CA LYS A 73 -1.36 -5.77 -7.62
C LYS A 73 -0.89 -5.35 -9.01
N GLN A 74 -0.73 -4.05 -9.28
CA GLN A 74 -0.20 -3.56 -10.54
C GLN A 74 1.26 -4.00 -10.76
N MET A 75 2.08 -4.01 -9.70
CA MET A 75 3.47 -4.48 -9.79
C MET A 75 3.56 -5.99 -10.03
N GLN A 76 2.75 -6.79 -9.31
CA GLN A 76 2.77 -8.26 -9.41
C GLN A 76 2.10 -8.78 -10.68
N GLY A 77 1.04 -8.12 -11.15
CA GLY A 77 0.33 -8.47 -12.37
C GLY A 77 1.11 -8.20 -13.66
N GLY A 78 2.30 -7.60 -13.55
CA GLY A 78 3.04 -7.06 -14.69
C GLY A 78 2.33 -5.82 -15.25
N MET A 79 3.09 -4.87 -15.78
CA MET A 79 3.11 -4.60 -17.23
C MET A 79 1.83 -4.73 -18.09
N MET A 80 0.61 -4.67 -17.54
CA MET A 80 -0.64 -4.68 -18.30
C MET A 80 -1.04 -3.26 -18.79
N LEU A 81 -0.25 -2.24 -18.44
CA LEU A 81 -0.47 -0.84 -18.86
C LEU A 81 0.76 -0.20 -19.53
N HIS A 82 1.67 -1.01 -20.10
CA HIS A 82 2.47 -0.51 -21.22
C HIS A 82 1.72 -0.87 -22.50
N SER A 83 0.72 -0.05 -22.83
CA SER A 83 0.13 -0.02 -24.16
C SER A 83 1.14 0.57 -25.14
N SER A 84 2.29 -0.08 -25.32
CA SER A 84 2.98 -0.04 -26.60
C SER A 84 2.06 -0.76 -27.58
N GLY A 85 1.52 0.03 -28.51
CA GLY A 85 0.31 -0.23 -29.25
C GLY A 85 0.15 -1.66 -29.73
N GLU A 86 -0.94 -2.29 -29.28
CA GLU A 86 -1.82 -3.07 -30.15
C GLU A 86 -3.12 -3.36 -29.39
N ILE A 87 -4.17 -2.68 -29.80
CA ILE A 87 -5.56 -3.09 -29.54
C ILE A 87 -5.81 -4.31 -30.43
N THR A 88 -5.16 -5.45 -30.15
CA THR A 88 -5.40 -6.68 -30.88
C THR A 88 -6.57 -7.45 -30.27
N ARG A 89 -7.76 -7.02 -30.68
CA ARG A 89 -8.80 -7.89 -31.27
C ARG A 89 -9.20 -9.15 -30.48
N LEU A 90 -9.47 -9.02 -29.18
CA LEU A 90 -10.21 -10.06 -28.44
C LEU A 90 -11.65 -9.61 -28.14
N ARG A 91 -12.36 -9.13 -29.17
CA ARG A 91 -13.82 -9.13 -29.21
C ARG A 91 -14.23 -10.15 -30.26
N GLY A 92 -14.96 -11.17 -29.81
CA GLY A 92 -15.14 -12.45 -30.49
C GLY A 92 -15.49 -12.37 -31.97
N SER A 93 -14.80 -13.18 -32.75
CA SER A 93 -15.35 -13.75 -33.98
C SER A 93 -16.47 -14.72 -33.58
N ARG A 94 -17.70 -14.32 -33.86
CA ARG A 94 -18.77 -15.24 -34.23
C ARG A 94 -18.90 -15.20 -35.73
#